data_AF-A0A7J7G477-F1
#
_entry.id   AF-A0A7J7G477-F1
#
_cell.length_a   1.000
_cell.length_b   1.000
_cell.length_c   1.000
_cell.angle_alpha   90.00
_cell.angle_beta   90.00
_cell.angle_gamma   90.00
#
_symmetry.space_group_name_H-M   'P 1'
#
loop_
_entity.id
_entity.type
_entity.pdbx_description
1 polymer ?
#
loop_
_entity_poly.entity_id
_entity_poly.type
_entity_poly.pdbx_seq_one_letter_code
_entity_poly.pdbx_strand_id
1 'polypeptide(L)'
;MAASVANYDYIVDWEFQTDGLIRIKVGLSGILMVKGSPYVNMNQVNQQENLYGTLLSENVIGIIHDHYVTFHLDMDVDGTDNSFVNVNLKREQTSPAETPRRSYMKAVRNVARTEKDAQVKFKLYDPSEFHVINPSKKTRVGNPVGYKVVPAGTAASLLDPEDPPQKRGAFTNNQIWVTPYNQTEQWAGGLFAYQSQGGDTLATWSERDRPIENKDIVLWYTLGFHHVPCQEDFPIMPTVSSSFDLKPVNFFENNPILRIPPNVEKDLPNCKASASA
;
A
#
# COMPACT_ATOMS: atom_id res chain seq x y z
N MET A 1 0.29 4.02 -16.00
CA MET A 1 1.69 3.93 -16.51
C MET A 1 2.06 2.45 -16.59
N ALA A 2 2.83 2.03 -17.59
CA ALA A 2 3.43 0.69 -17.60
C ALA A 2 4.95 0.83 -17.59
N ALA A 3 5.63 0.03 -16.77
CA ALA A 3 7.08 -0.04 -16.69
C ALA A 3 7.53 -1.50 -16.74
N SER A 4 8.43 -1.82 -17.66
CA SER A 4 8.97 -3.17 -17.81
C SER A 4 10.42 -3.18 -17.32
N VAL A 5 10.73 -4.08 -16.38
CA VAL A 5 12.09 -4.28 -15.86
C VAL A 5 12.46 -5.73 -16.09
N ALA A 6 13.31 -5.94 -17.10
CA ALA A 6 13.69 -7.27 -17.59
C ALA A 6 12.46 -8.13 -17.92
N ASN A 7 12.15 -9.12 -17.09
CA ASN A 7 11.07 -10.09 -17.31
C ASN A 7 9.71 -9.65 -16.74
N TYR A 8 9.64 -8.62 -15.90
CA TYR A 8 8.38 -8.20 -15.27
C TYR A 8 7.81 -6.93 -15.89
N ASP A 9 6.49 -6.90 -16.04
CA ASP A 9 5.70 -5.75 -16.43
C ASP A 9 4.87 -5.25 -15.25
N TYR A 10 5.07 -4.00 -14.85
CA TYR A 10 4.34 -3.33 -13.77
C TYR A 10 3.39 -2.27 -14.35
N ILE A 11 2.11 -2.39 -14.05
CA ILE A 11 1.07 -1.43 -14.42
C ILE A 11 0.72 -0.63 -13.17
N VAL A 12 1.01 0.67 -13.16
CA VAL A 12 0.71 1.56 -12.03
C VAL A 12 -0.33 2.59 -12.48
N ASP A 13 -1.53 2.49 -11.92
CA ASP A 13 -2.66 3.35 -12.23
C ASP A 13 -3.00 4.25 -11.05
N TRP A 14 -3.29 5.51 -11.37
CA TRP A 14 -3.88 6.50 -10.47
C TRP A 14 -5.27 6.84 -11.00
N GLU A 15 -6.29 6.43 -10.26
CA GLU A 15 -7.69 6.64 -10.60
C GLU A 15 -8.27 7.71 -9.67
N PHE A 16 -8.76 8.81 -10.25
CA PHE A 16 -9.38 9.91 -9.52
C PHE A 16 -10.89 9.86 -9.69
N GLN A 17 -11.62 9.79 -8.59
CA GLN A 17 -13.09 9.71 -8.60
C GLN A 17 -13.71 11.04 -8.15
N THR A 18 -14.92 11.31 -8.65
CA THR A 18 -15.65 12.56 -8.38
C THR A 18 -16.08 12.70 -6.93
N ASP A 19 -16.08 11.62 -6.15
CA ASP A 19 -16.34 11.64 -4.70
C ASP A 19 -15.08 11.97 -3.87
N GLY A 20 -13.96 12.26 -4.54
CA GLY A 20 -12.68 12.59 -3.94
C GLY A 20 -11.80 11.40 -3.61
N LEU A 21 -12.24 10.16 -3.91
CA LEU A 21 -11.41 8.97 -3.74
C LEU A 21 -10.29 8.96 -4.80
N ILE A 22 -9.06 8.69 -4.35
CA ILE A 22 -7.92 8.42 -5.23
C ILE A 22 -7.53 6.96 -5.03
N ARG A 23 -7.69 6.15 -6.06
CA ARG A 23 -7.29 4.73 -6.03
C ARG A 23 -5.98 4.56 -6.74
N ILE A 24 -5.03 3.93 -6.05
CA ILE A 24 -3.75 3.56 -6.62
C ILE A 24 -3.76 2.05 -6.80
N LYS A 25 -3.55 1.59 -8.04
CA LYS A 25 -3.54 0.16 -8.39
C LYS A 25 -2.19 -0.23 -8.98
N VAL A 26 -1.68 -1.37 -8.54
CA VAL A 26 -0.50 -2.01 -9.12
C VAL A 26 -0.92 -3.35 -9.70
N GLY A 27 -0.71 -3.51 -11.00
CA GLY A 27 -0.78 -4.78 -11.73
C GLY A 27 0.61 -5.33 -12.02
N LEU A 28 0.76 -6.64 -11.89
CA LEU A 28 1.97 -7.40 -12.21
C LEU A 28 1.63 -8.36 -13.35
N SER A 29 2.46 -8.39 -14.39
CA SER A 29 2.41 -9.35 -15.50
C SER A 29 3.84 -9.62 -15.99
N GLY A 30 3.99 -10.15 -17.20
CA GLY A 30 5.27 -10.47 -17.81
C GLY A 30 5.62 -11.95 -17.72
N ILE A 31 6.90 -12.26 -17.77
CA ILE A 31 7.45 -13.63 -17.83
C ILE A 31 8.09 -13.96 -16.48
N LEU A 32 7.88 -15.18 -15.99
CA LEU A 32 8.49 -15.62 -14.74
C LEU A 32 10.02 -15.71 -14.82
N MET A 33 10.69 -15.40 -13.71
CA MET A 33 12.08 -15.79 -13.53
C MET A 33 12.17 -17.30 -13.25
N VAL A 34 12.83 -18.02 -14.14
CA VAL A 34 12.88 -19.49 -14.10
C VAL A 34 14.27 -20.04 -13.81
N LYS A 35 14.31 -21.16 -13.09
CA LYS A 35 15.49 -22.00 -12.88
C LYS A 35 15.36 -23.27 -13.71
N GLY A 36 16.40 -23.56 -14.50
CA GLY A 36 16.49 -24.83 -15.22
C GLY A 36 16.64 -26.02 -14.27
N SER A 37 16.01 -27.15 -14.62
CA SER A 37 15.95 -28.36 -13.80
C SER A 37 16.07 -29.62 -14.66
N PRO A 38 16.65 -30.74 -14.18
CA PRO A 38 16.58 -32.01 -14.89
C PRO A 38 15.18 -32.66 -14.82
N TYR A 39 14.30 -32.17 -13.95
CA TYR A 39 12.98 -32.77 -13.74
C TYR A 39 11.99 -32.43 -14.85
N VAL A 40 11.33 -33.45 -15.37
CA VAL A 40 10.21 -33.35 -16.32
C VAL A 40 8.86 -33.67 -15.66
N ASN A 41 8.87 -34.22 -14.44
CA ASN A 41 7.67 -34.54 -13.69
C ASN A 41 7.92 -34.51 -12.17
N MET A 42 6.92 -34.13 -11.37
CA MET A 42 7.02 -34.10 -9.91
C MET A 42 7.31 -35.48 -9.28
N ASN A 43 6.97 -36.58 -9.95
CA ASN A 43 7.31 -37.94 -9.51
C ASN A 43 8.82 -38.21 -9.46
N GLN A 44 9.64 -37.38 -10.13
CA GLN A 44 11.10 -37.47 -10.13
C GLN A 44 11.74 -36.68 -8.99
N VAL A 45 10.98 -35.78 -8.35
CA VAL A 45 11.44 -34.91 -7.27
C VAL A 45 11.39 -35.70 -5.97
N ASN A 46 12.51 -35.76 -5.25
CA ASN A 46 12.50 -36.38 -3.94
C ASN A 46 11.67 -35.52 -2.97
N GLN A 47 10.81 -36.14 -2.16
CA GLN A 47 10.00 -35.45 -1.14
C GLN A 47 10.83 -34.67 -0.11
N GLN A 48 12.10 -35.03 0.11
CA GLN A 48 12.99 -34.27 0.99
C GLN A 48 13.70 -33.09 0.28
N GLU A 49 13.58 -32.98 -1.04
CA GLU A 49 14.19 -31.89 -1.81
C GLU A 49 13.28 -30.66 -1.82
N ASN A 50 13.85 -29.49 -1.52
CA ASN A 50 13.17 -28.22 -1.69
C ASN A 50 13.55 -27.59 -3.03
N LEU A 51 12.58 -27.43 -3.92
CA LEU A 51 12.77 -26.78 -5.22
C LEU A 51 12.87 -25.25 -5.11
N TYR A 52 12.48 -24.68 -3.97
CA TYR A 52 12.33 -23.23 -3.74
C TYR A 52 11.39 -22.57 -4.77
N GLY A 53 10.41 -23.34 -5.25
CA GLY A 53 9.61 -23.01 -6.42
C GLY A 53 8.67 -24.13 -6.84
N THR A 54 7.91 -23.86 -7.88
CA THR A 54 6.97 -24.81 -8.50
C THR A 54 7.56 -25.31 -9.82
N LEU A 55 7.51 -26.62 -10.10
CA LEU A 55 7.82 -27.14 -11.44
C LEU A 55 6.66 -26.79 -12.38
N LEU A 56 6.87 -25.83 -13.28
CA LEU A 56 5.82 -25.22 -14.12
C LEU A 56 5.63 -25.94 -15.45
N SER A 57 6.75 -26.43 -16.00
CA SER A 57 6.84 -27.16 -17.24
C SER A 57 8.02 -28.13 -17.15
N GLU A 58 8.18 -28.97 -18.17
CA GLU A 58 9.35 -29.83 -18.28
C GLU A 58 10.62 -28.99 -18.15
N ASN A 59 11.49 -29.34 -17.20
CA ASN A 59 12.77 -28.69 -16.94
C ASN A 59 12.72 -27.25 -16.41
N VAL A 60 11.54 -26.73 -16.03
CA VAL A 60 11.35 -25.31 -15.67
C VAL A 60 10.75 -25.16 -14.28
N ILE A 61 11.51 -24.59 -13.34
CA ILE A 61 11.02 -24.24 -12.00
C ILE A 61 10.82 -22.72 -11.90
N GLY A 62 9.62 -22.27 -11.54
CA GLY A 62 9.36 -20.89 -11.15
C GLY A 62 9.73 -20.67 -9.70
N ILE A 63 10.66 -19.75 -9.44
CA ILE A 63 11.20 -19.51 -8.09
C ILE A 63 10.23 -18.65 -7.28
N ILE A 64 10.06 -18.98 -5.99
CA ILE A 64 9.26 -18.15 -5.06
C ILE A 64 9.97 -16.81 -4.85
N HIS A 65 9.22 -15.72 -4.92
CA HIS A 65 9.76 -14.36 -4.76
C HIS A 65 8.68 -13.40 -4.28
N ASP A 66 9.09 -12.20 -3.91
CA ASP A 66 8.21 -11.12 -3.48
C ASP A 66 8.32 -9.91 -4.42
N HIS A 67 7.26 -9.11 -4.45
CA HIS A 67 7.26 -7.77 -5.03
C HIS A 67 6.86 -6.75 -3.97
N TYR A 68 7.66 -5.71 -3.75
CA TYR A 68 7.32 -4.58 -2.88
C TYR A 68 7.43 -3.27 -3.66
N VAL A 69 6.38 -2.45 -3.59
CA VAL A 69 6.29 -1.13 -4.21
C VAL A 69 5.96 -0.11 -3.13
N THR A 70 6.85 0.85 -2.91
CA THR A 70 6.67 1.91 -1.91
C THR A 70 6.34 3.24 -2.58
N PHE A 71 5.26 3.86 -2.12
CA PHE A 71 4.75 5.14 -2.60
C PHE A 71 5.19 6.26 -1.67
N HIS A 72 5.80 7.31 -2.23
CA HIS A 72 6.03 8.59 -1.57
C HIS A 72 4.78 9.46 -1.76
N LEU A 73 4.03 9.69 -0.68
CA LEU A 73 2.79 10.48 -0.70
C LEU A 73 3.03 11.75 0.13
N ASP A 74 3.30 12.85 -0.55
CA ASP A 74 3.44 14.18 0.06
C ASP A 74 2.04 14.72 0.37
N MET A 75 1.64 14.71 1.64
CA MET A 75 0.23 14.86 2.02
C MET A 75 -0.05 16.29 2.51
N ASP A 76 -0.58 17.12 1.62
CA ASP A 76 -1.02 18.49 1.93
C ASP A 76 -2.56 18.57 2.06
N VAL A 77 -3.12 17.96 3.10
CA VAL A 77 -4.57 18.00 3.34
C VAL A 77 -4.98 19.42 3.76
N ASP A 78 -5.56 20.18 2.84
CA ASP A 78 -6.04 21.57 3.06
C ASP A 78 -4.94 22.51 3.64
N GLY A 79 -3.69 22.26 3.24
CA GLY A 79 -2.47 22.92 3.71
C GLY A 79 -1.42 21.94 4.22
N THR A 80 -0.21 22.44 4.48
CA THR A 80 0.96 21.63 4.85
C THR A 80 0.98 21.20 6.31
N ASP A 81 0.34 21.95 7.23
CA ASP A 81 0.35 21.61 8.66
C ASP A 81 -0.60 20.44 8.94
N ASN A 82 -0.08 19.22 8.88
CA ASN A 82 -0.84 17.98 8.98
C ASN A 82 -0.37 17.11 10.15
N SER A 83 -1.21 16.16 10.55
CA SER A 83 -0.88 15.15 11.56
C SER A 83 -1.35 13.77 11.11
N PHE A 84 -0.54 12.75 11.38
CA PHE A 84 -0.95 11.36 11.23
C PHE A 84 -1.69 10.87 12.48
N VAL A 85 -2.83 10.20 12.29
CA VAL A 85 -3.66 9.66 13.37
C VAL A 85 -3.93 8.18 13.13
N ASN A 86 -3.44 7.36 14.05
CA ASN A 86 -3.73 5.95 14.12
C ASN A 86 -5.01 5.73 14.94
N VAL A 87 -6.06 5.22 14.29
CA VAL A 87 -7.39 5.04 14.87
C VAL A 87 -7.59 3.57 15.20
N ASN A 88 -7.16 3.14 16.38
CA ASN A 88 -7.26 1.74 16.76
C ASN A 88 -8.72 1.36 17.06
N LEU A 89 -9.18 0.26 16.46
CA LEU A 89 -10.49 -0.30 16.73
C LEU A 89 -10.34 -1.38 17.81
N LYS A 90 -10.77 -1.06 19.03
CA LYS A 90 -10.61 -1.92 20.20
C LYS A 90 -11.95 -2.49 20.65
N ARG A 91 -11.90 -3.70 21.20
CA ARG A 91 -13.02 -4.26 21.97
C ARG A 91 -13.03 -3.62 23.35
N GLU A 92 -14.13 -2.97 23.69
CA GLU A 92 -14.38 -2.49 25.05
C GLU A 92 -15.34 -3.44 25.76
N GLN A 93 -14.89 -3.97 26.90
CA GLN A 93 -15.70 -4.86 27.73
C GLN A 93 -16.70 -4.03 28.53
N THR A 94 -17.88 -4.60 28.78
CA THR A 94 -18.94 -3.97 29.57
C THR A 94 -19.20 -4.72 30.86
N SER A 95 -19.84 -4.02 31.79
CA SER A 95 -20.40 -4.61 33.00
C SER A 95 -21.86 -5.03 32.78
N PRO A 96 -22.32 -6.17 33.35
CA PRO A 96 -23.74 -6.55 33.37
C PRO A 96 -24.65 -5.49 34.00
N ALA A 97 -24.11 -4.61 34.87
CA ALA A 97 -24.88 -3.53 35.49
C ALA A 97 -25.16 -2.36 34.52
N GLU A 98 -24.35 -2.19 33.47
CA GLU A 98 -24.50 -1.13 32.47
C GLU A 98 -25.32 -1.59 31.27
N THR A 99 -25.10 -2.83 30.83
CA THR A 99 -25.75 -3.39 29.65
C THR A 99 -25.74 -4.92 29.67
N PRO A 100 -26.76 -5.61 29.11
CA PRO A 100 -26.73 -7.06 28.94
C PRO A 100 -25.71 -7.53 27.89
N ARG A 101 -25.19 -6.62 27.05
CA ARG A 101 -24.10 -6.93 26.12
C ARG A 101 -22.81 -7.19 26.91
N ARG A 102 -21.93 -8.05 26.38
CA ARG A 102 -20.60 -8.32 26.98
C ARG A 102 -19.50 -7.36 26.51
N SER A 103 -19.68 -6.76 25.34
CA SER A 103 -18.72 -5.81 24.77
C SER A 103 -19.30 -5.02 23.60
N TYR A 104 -18.58 -3.96 23.25
CA TYR A 104 -18.75 -3.15 22.05
C TYR A 104 -17.40 -2.82 21.39
N MET A 105 -17.47 -2.17 20.23
CA MET A 105 -16.29 -1.65 19.54
C MET A 105 -16.10 -0.17 19.87
N LYS A 106 -14.86 0.23 20.12
CA LYS A 106 -14.45 1.62 20.37
C LYS A 106 -13.31 2.01 19.44
N ALA A 107 -13.40 3.21 18.89
CA ALA A 107 -12.30 3.84 18.19
C ALA A 107 -11.45 4.65 19.19
N VAL A 108 -10.14 4.37 19.26
CA VAL A 108 -9.17 5.13 20.05
C VAL A 108 -8.26 5.87 19.08
N ARG A 109 -8.29 7.20 19.11
CA ARG A 109 -7.50 8.05 18.20
C ARG A 109 -6.18 8.41 18.87
N ASN A 110 -5.07 7.98 18.25
CA ASN A 110 -3.72 8.30 18.69
C ASN A 110 -3.05 9.17 17.62
N VAL A 111 -2.75 10.42 17.96
CA VAL A 111 -1.96 11.31 17.09
C VAL A 111 -0.49 10.90 17.24
N ALA A 112 0.15 10.54 16.14
CA ALA A 112 1.57 10.22 16.13
C ALA A 112 2.37 11.52 16.28
N ARG A 113 3.26 11.56 17.28
CA ARG A 113 4.04 12.78 17.58
C ARG A 113 5.39 12.77 16.89
N THR A 114 5.97 11.58 16.74
CA THR A 114 7.27 11.37 16.10
C THR A 114 7.21 10.28 15.03
N GLU A 115 8.27 10.16 14.23
CA GLU A 115 8.39 9.13 13.18
C GLU A 115 8.19 7.71 13.73
N LYS A 116 8.69 7.40 14.94
CA LYS A 116 8.53 6.07 15.56
C LYS A 116 7.07 5.75 15.92
N ASP A 117 6.28 6.75 16.31
CA ASP A 117 4.84 6.58 16.58
C ASP A 117 4.04 6.23 15.32
N ALA A 118 4.56 6.57 14.14
CA ALA A 118 3.87 6.41 12.85
C ALA A 118 4.32 5.18 12.03
N GLN A 119 5.15 4.31 12.61
CA GLN A 119 5.52 3.05 11.98
C GLN A 119 4.40 2.01 12.17
N VAL A 120 3.74 1.64 11.08
CA VAL A 120 2.59 0.72 11.14
C VAL A 120 2.92 -0.62 10.50
N LYS A 121 2.74 -1.68 11.28
CA LYS A 121 2.58 -3.06 10.79
C LYS A 121 1.12 -3.46 10.86
N PHE A 122 0.54 -3.89 9.74
CA PHE A 122 -0.86 -4.29 9.72
C PHE A 122 -1.10 -5.56 10.52
N LYS A 123 -2.20 -5.57 11.28
CA LYS A 123 -2.60 -6.68 12.15
C LYS A 123 -4.08 -6.95 11.99
N LEU A 124 -4.43 -8.19 11.64
CA LEU A 124 -5.83 -8.60 11.48
C LEU A 124 -6.62 -8.51 12.80
N TYR A 125 -5.99 -8.86 13.92
CA TYR A 125 -6.63 -8.89 15.26
C TYR A 125 -6.35 -7.65 16.12
N ASP A 126 -5.70 -6.64 15.55
CA ASP A 126 -5.50 -5.31 16.14
C ASP A 126 -5.71 -4.24 15.05
N PRO A 127 -6.93 -4.16 14.47
CA PRO A 127 -7.18 -3.36 13.27
C PRO A 127 -7.24 -1.87 13.59
N SER A 128 -6.86 -1.05 12.61
CA SER A 128 -6.86 0.40 12.75
C SER A 128 -7.21 1.09 11.43
N GLU A 129 -7.72 2.33 11.51
CA GLU A 129 -7.72 3.25 10.36
C GLU A 129 -6.52 4.21 10.44
N PHE A 130 -6.03 4.64 9.28
CA PHE A 130 -4.82 5.48 9.17
C PHE A 130 -5.18 6.80 8.52
N HIS A 131 -5.27 7.87 9.31
CA HIS A 131 -5.75 9.17 8.85
C HIS A 131 -4.59 10.16 8.75
N VAL A 132 -4.55 10.96 7.69
CA VAL A 132 -3.80 12.22 7.65
C VAL A 132 -4.82 13.34 7.74
N ILE A 133 -4.68 14.19 8.75
CA ILE A 133 -5.64 15.26 9.02
C ILE A 133 -4.94 16.61 9.08
N ASN A 134 -5.71 17.66 8.81
CA ASN A 134 -5.33 19.02 9.17
C ASN A 134 -6.06 19.42 10.47
N PRO A 135 -5.36 19.56 11.59
CA PRO A 135 -6.00 19.85 12.88
C PRO A 135 -6.55 21.29 12.97
N SER A 136 -6.05 22.21 12.12
CA SER A 136 -6.46 23.62 12.10
C SER A 136 -7.72 23.87 11.25
N LYS A 137 -8.05 22.94 10.35
CA LYS A 137 -9.19 23.03 9.43
C LYS A 137 -10.28 22.07 9.86
N LYS A 138 -11.46 22.60 10.17
CA LYS A 138 -12.59 21.82 10.69
C LYS A 138 -13.84 22.06 9.87
N THR A 139 -14.60 21.00 9.70
CA THR A 139 -15.98 21.07 9.19
C THR A 139 -16.87 21.86 10.15
N ARG A 140 -18.07 22.24 9.71
CA ARG A 140 -19.05 22.96 10.53
C ARG A 140 -19.38 22.27 11.86
N VAL A 141 -19.32 20.94 11.91
CA VAL A 141 -19.59 20.13 13.11
C VAL A 141 -18.36 19.92 14.00
N GLY A 142 -17.20 20.43 13.59
CA GLY A 142 -15.97 20.43 14.39
C GLY A 142 -15.01 19.27 14.13
N ASN A 143 -15.29 18.38 13.18
CA ASN A 143 -14.35 17.32 12.80
C ASN A 143 -13.20 17.92 11.97
N PRO A 144 -11.93 17.56 12.24
CA PRO A 144 -10.81 17.97 11.39
C PRO A 144 -10.96 17.34 10.00
N VAL A 145 -10.62 18.10 8.97
CA VAL A 145 -10.59 17.61 7.59
C VAL A 145 -9.45 16.61 7.42
N GLY A 146 -9.66 15.58 6.60
CA GLY A 146 -8.71 14.48 6.49
C GLY A 146 -8.87 13.61 5.25
N TYR A 147 -7.82 12.88 4.95
CA TYR A 147 -7.83 11.70 4.09
C TYR A 147 -7.39 10.47 4.90
N LYS A 148 -7.84 9.29 4.52
CA LYS A 148 -7.38 8.04 5.11
C LYS A 148 -6.86 7.06 4.08
N VAL A 149 -5.82 6.33 4.46
CA VAL A 149 -5.32 5.19 3.70
C VAL A 149 -6.24 3.99 3.98
N VAL A 150 -6.79 3.41 2.92
CA VAL A 150 -7.60 2.20 2.96
C VAL A 150 -6.82 1.10 2.24
N PRO A 151 -6.11 0.21 2.98
CA PRO A 151 -5.33 -0.85 2.37
C PRO A 151 -6.24 -1.95 1.81
N ALA A 152 -5.87 -2.51 0.66
CA ALA A 152 -6.39 -3.81 0.20
C ALA A 152 -5.44 -4.95 0.60
N GLY A 153 -5.54 -6.11 -0.06
CA GLY A 153 -4.62 -7.23 0.16
C GLY A 153 -3.16 -6.83 -0.10
N THR A 154 -2.29 -7.01 0.88
CA THR A 154 -0.87 -6.66 0.82
C THR A 154 -0.04 -7.72 1.57
N ALA A 155 1.28 -7.62 1.45
CA ALA A 155 2.24 -8.53 2.06
C ALA A 155 3.25 -7.77 2.95
N ALA A 156 3.91 -8.50 3.84
CA ALA A 156 5.01 -8.03 4.67
C ALA A 156 6.24 -8.88 4.38
N SER A 157 7.43 -8.30 4.40
CA SER A 157 8.66 -9.08 4.20
C SER A 157 8.79 -10.20 5.22
N LEU A 158 9.17 -11.38 4.74
CA LEU A 158 9.46 -12.56 5.54
C LEU A 158 10.97 -12.78 5.73
N LEU A 159 11.81 -11.93 5.14
CA LEU A 159 13.26 -12.04 5.31
C LEU A 159 13.67 -11.63 6.72
N ASP A 160 14.77 -12.23 7.20
CA ASP A 160 15.38 -11.84 8.46
C ASP A 160 15.82 -10.36 8.38
N PRO A 161 15.48 -9.49 9.35
CA PRO A 161 15.91 -8.09 9.36
C PRO A 161 17.42 -7.89 9.23
N GLU A 162 18.24 -8.88 9.63
CA GLU A 162 19.69 -8.82 9.55
C GLU A 162 20.27 -9.30 8.21
N ASP A 163 19.45 -9.90 7.34
CA ASP A 163 19.84 -10.37 6.02
C ASP A 163 20.24 -9.18 5.11
N PRO A 164 21.37 -9.21 4.37
CA PRO A 164 21.77 -8.11 3.51
C PRO A 164 20.69 -7.56 2.55
N PRO A 165 19.86 -8.37 1.84
CA PRO A 165 18.77 -7.82 1.05
C PRO A 165 17.73 -7.08 1.90
N GLN A 166 17.38 -7.58 3.09
CA GLN A 166 16.40 -6.93 3.96
C GLN A 166 16.94 -5.63 4.56
N LYS A 167 18.22 -5.57 4.94
CA LYS A 167 18.89 -4.32 5.35
C LYS A 167 18.83 -3.24 4.27
N ARG A 168 19.04 -3.63 3.01
CA ARG A 168 18.97 -2.72 1.85
C ARG A 168 17.52 -2.34 1.52
N GLY A 169 16.58 -3.25 1.71
CA GLY A 169 15.14 -3.08 1.50
C GLY A 169 14.36 -2.71 2.76
N ALA A 170 15.00 -2.11 3.77
CA ALA A 170 14.42 -1.93 5.10
C ALA A 170 13.16 -1.03 5.13
N PHE A 171 12.91 -0.26 4.07
CA PHE A 171 11.63 0.45 3.85
C PHE A 171 10.40 -0.49 3.81
N THR A 172 10.61 -1.80 3.61
CA THR A 172 9.56 -2.84 3.65
C THR A 172 9.25 -3.35 5.06
N ASN A 173 10.01 -2.93 6.09
CA ASN A 173 9.84 -3.42 7.47
C ASN A 173 8.49 -3.02 8.09
N ASN A 174 7.84 -1.99 7.55
CA ASN A 174 6.50 -1.52 7.91
C ASN A 174 5.68 -1.25 6.63
N GLN A 175 4.35 -1.35 6.74
CA GLN A 175 3.44 -1.01 5.64
C GLN A 175 3.24 0.51 5.52
N ILE A 176 3.27 1.23 6.65
CA ILE A 176 3.21 2.70 6.66
C ILE A 176 4.38 3.25 7.46
N TRP A 177 4.98 4.30 6.91
CA TRP A 177 5.88 5.21 7.61
C TRP A 177 5.36 6.64 7.43
N VAL A 178 5.65 7.52 8.38
CA VAL A 178 5.42 8.97 8.21
C VAL A 178 6.67 9.71 8.67
N THR A 179 7.18 10.57 7.80
CA THR A 179 8.37 11.38 8.05
C THR A 179 8.00 12.86 7.89
N PRO A 180 8.70 13.81 8.56
CA PRO A 180 8.57 15.20 8.16
C PRO A 180 9.08 15.37 6.73
N TYR A 181 8.52 16.32 5.99
CA TYR A 181 8.99 16.63 4.66
C TYR A 181 10.48 17.01 4.66
N ASN A 182 11.23 16.44 3.72
CA ASN A 182 12.61 16.82 3.43
C ASN A 182 12.86 16.66 1.93
N GLN A 183 13.25 17.75 1.29
CA GLN A 183 13.53 17.79 -0.15
C GLN A 183 14.51 16.71 -0.64
N THR A 184 15.43 16.25 0.22
CA THR A 184 16.46 15.26 -0.14
C THR A 184 16.04 13.81 0.10
N GLU A 185 14.96 13.56 0.84
CA GLU A 185 14.49 12.23 1.23
C GLU A 185 13.47 11.69 0.24
N GLN A 186 13.91 11.34 -0.98
CA GLN A 186 13.01 10.96 -2.09
C GLN A 186 12.97 9.45 -2.36
N TRP A 187 14.08 8.76 -2.14
CA TRP A 187 14.28 7.36 -2.56
C TRP A 187 14.31 6.44 -1.35
N ALA A 188 13.26 5.66 -1.09
CA ALA A 188 13.14 4.86 0.14
C ALA A 188 14.28 3.85 0.37
N GLY A 189 14.94 3.38 -0.69
CA GLY A 189 16.13 2.51 -0.63
C GLY A 189 17.47 3.25 -0.62
N GLY A 190 17.45 4.58 -0.61
CA GLY A 190 18.62 5.48 -0.70
C GLY A 190 18.92 5.96 -2.11
N LEU A 191 19.70 7.04 -2.20
CA LEU A 191 20.07 7.67 -3.48
C LEU A 191 20.86 6.72 -4.39
N PHE A 192 21.74 5.90 -3.80
CA PHE A 192 22.57 4.92 -4.50
C PHE A 192 22.23 3.49 -4.06
N ALA A 193 21.26 2.87 -4.75
CA ALA A 193 20.75 1.54 -4.38
C ALA A 193 21.63 0.36 -4.83
N TYR A 194 22.37 0.51 -5.94
CA TYR A 194 23.25 -0.55 -6.45
C TYR A 194 24.40 -0.82 -5.48
N GLN A 195 24.56 -2.07 -5.04
CA GLN A 195 25.54 -2.50 -4.04
C GLN A 195 25.49 -1.72 -2.70
N SER A 196 24.36 -1.09 -2.39
CA SER A 196 24.15 -0.38 -1.13
C SER A 196 24.33 -1.29 0.08
N GLN A 197 24.70 -0.70 1.22
CA GLN A 197 24.83 -1.42 2.50
C GLN A 197 23.65 -1.15 3.46
N GLY A 198 22.59 -0.48 2.98
CA GLY A 198 21.39 -0.15 3.78
C GLY A 198 21.54 1.08 4.70
N GLY A 199 22.60 1.87 4.56
CA GLY A 199 22.86 3.04 5.42
C GLY A 199 22.15 4.34 5.06
N ASP A 200 21.31 4.37 4.01
CA ASP A 200 20.59 5.55 3.54
C ASP A 200 19.13 5.21 3.20
N THR A 201 18.50 4.35 3.98
CA THR A 201 17.11 3.92 3.71
C THR A 201 16.10 4.79 4.46
N LEU A 202 14.82 4.70 4.08
CA LEU A 202 13.69 5.26 4.85
C LEU A 202 13.73 4.83 6.33
N ALA A 203 14.09 3.58 6.60
CA ALA A 203 14.27 3.09 7.95
C ALA A 203 15.40 3.84 8.67
N THR A 204 16.54 4.07 8.00
CA THR A 204 17.65 4.85 8.54
C THR A 204 17.28 6.30 8.82
N TRP A 205 16.52 6.95 7.93
CA TRP A 205 16.07 8.33 8.16
C TRP A 205 15.12 8.41 9.36
N SER A 206 14.23 7.43 9.50
CA SER A 206 13.24 7.36 10.59
C SER A 206 13.86 7.11 11.97
N GLU A 207 15.12 6.66 12.05
CA GLU A 207 15.82 6.53 13.34
C GLU A 207 16.12 7.89 14.01
N ARG A 208 16.03 8.98 13.24
CA ARG A 208 16.14 10.35 13.77
C ARG A 208 14.95 10.74 14.66
N ASP A 209 13.85 9.99 14.57
CA ASP A 209 12.64 10.14 15.39
C ASP A 209 12.13 11.59 15.49
N ARG A 210 12.09 12.26 14.34
CA ARG A 210 11.76 13.68 14.23
C ARG A 210 10.28 13.92 14.58
N PRO A 211 9.92 15.13 15.07
CA PRO A 211 8.53 15.49 15.30
C PRO A 211 7.75 15.60 13.99
N ILE A 212 6.53 15.04 13.96
CA ILE A 212 5.64 15.01 12.79
C ILE A 212 4.23 15.55 13.08
N GLU A 213 3.89 15.88 14.33
CA GLU A 213 2.57 16.43 14.67
C GLU A 213 2.44 17.90 14.23
N ASN A 214 1.40 18.21 13.46
CA ASN A 214 1.09 19.54 12.93
C ASN A 214 2.29 20.13 12.16
N LYS A 215 2.76 19.37 11.17
CA LYS A 215 3.91 19.65 10.30
C LYS A 215 3.60 19.24 8.87
N ASP A 216 4.43 19.74 7.97
CA ASP A 216 4.58 19.20 6.63
C ASP A 216 5.15 17.77 6.71
N ILE A 217 4.39 16.79 6.22
CA ILE A 217 4.66 15.37 6.40
C ILE A 217 4.46 14.57 5.10
N VAL A 218 5.33 13.57 4.94
CA VAL A 218 5.25 12.59 3.86
C VAL A 218 4.80 11.26 4.44
N LEU A 219 3.75 10.68 3.86
CA LEU A 219 3.32 9.31 4.13
C LEU A 219 3.96 8.36 3.13
N TRP A 220 4.59 7.31 3.62
CA TRP A 220 5.16 6.26 2.78
C TRP A 220 4.31 5.00 2.93
N TYR A 221 3.77 4.49 1.83
CA TYR A 221 2.96 3.28 1.81
C TYR A 221 3.63 2.17 1.01
N THR A 222 3.88 1.01 1.62
CA THR A 222 4.46 -0.16 0.94
C THR A 222 3.37 -1.19 0.63
N LEU A 223 3.12 -1.41 -0.66
CA LEU A 223 2.30 -2.49 -1.19
C LEU A 223 3.17 -3.71 -1.49
N GLY A 224 2.75 -4.89 -1.03
CA GLY A 224 3.50 -6.13 -1.18
C GLY A 224 2.71 -7.27 -1.83
N PHE A 225 3.43 -8.18 -2.49
CA PHE A 225 2.92 -9.42 -3.05
C PHE A 225 3.89 -10.56 -2.71
N HIS A 226 3.37 -11.66 -2.16
CA HIS A 226 4.09 -12.93 -2.12
C HIS A 226 3.70 -13.75 -3.34
N HIS A 227 4.66 -14.23 -4.10
CA HIS A 227 4.41 -14.96 -5.33
C HIS A 227 4.98 -16.37 -5.25
N VAL A 228 4.07 -17.34 -5.19
CA VAL A 228 4.35 -18.76 -5.42
C VAL A 228 3.87 -19.08 -6.83
N PRO A 229 4.77 -19.17 -7.83
CA PRO A 229 4.34 -19.32 -9.23
C PRO A 229 3.50 -20.57 -9.47
N CYS A 230 2.50 -20.48 -10.35
CA CYS A 230 1.69 -21.62 -10.82
C CYS A 230 1.75 -21.79 -12.33
N GLN A 231 1.18 -22.89 -12.85
CA GLN A 231 1.30 -23.23 -14.27
C GLN A 231 0.63 -22.20 -15.20
N GLU A 232 -0.46 -21.59 -14.75
CA GLU A 232 -1.17 -20.53 -15.47
C GLU A 232 -0.31 -19.27 -15.67
N ASP A 233 0.75 -19.10 -14.87
CA ASP A 233 1.67 -17.98 -14.99
C ASP A 233 2.72 -18.19 -16.11
N PHE A 234 2.79 -19.38 -16.70
CA PHE A 234 3.77 -19.76 -17.72
C PHE A 234 3.12 -20.03 -19.09
N PRO A 235 3.68 -19.56 -20.21
CA PRO A 235 4.96 -18.83 -20.36
C PRO A 235 4.85 -17.32 -20.11
N ILE A 236 3.64 -16.79 -19.96
CA ILE A 236 3.37 -15.39 -19.66
C ILE A 236 2.26 -15.29 -18.63
N MET A 237 2.46 -14.46 -17.61
CA MET A 237 1.61 -14.38 -16.44
C MET A 237 0.38 -13.50 -16.70
N PRO A 238 -0.86 -14.01 -16.48
CA PRO A 238 -2.04 -13.17 -16.42
C PRO A 238 -1.89 -12.08 -15.36
N THR A 239 -2.47 -10.90 -15.59
CA THR A 239 -2.25 -9.78 -14.66
C THR A 239 -2.83 -10.06 -13.28
N VAL A 240 -1.96 -10.07 -12.26
CA VAL A 240 -2.35 -10.05 -10.84
C VAL A 240 -2.32 -8.60 -10.38
N SER A 241 -3.33 -8.15 -9.64
CA SER A 241 -3.37 -6.75 -9.19
C SER A 241 -3.79 -6.59 -7.74
N SER A 242 -3.22 -5.58 -7.08
CA SER A 242 -3.69 -5.08 -5.79
C SER A 242 -3.76 -3.55 -5.81
N SER A 243 -4.33 -2.95 -4.79
CA SER A 243 -4.57 -1.51 -4.70
C SER A 243 -4.61 -1.00 -3.26
N PHE A 244 -4.65 0.31 -3.12
CA PHE A 244 -5.08 0.98 -1.90
C PHE A 244 -5.78 2.29 -2.29
N ASP A 245 -6.68 2.76 -1.43
CA ASP A 245 -7.41 4.00 -1.66
C ASP A 245 -6.94 5.08 -0.68
N LEU A 246 -6.79 6.30 -1.18
CA LEU A 246 -6.82 7.52 -0.37
C LEU A 246 -8.25 8.03 -0.39
N LYS A 247 -8.93 7.90 0.74
CA LYS A 247 -10.36 8.21 0.86
C LYS A 247 -10.58 9.46 1.72
N PRO A 248 -11.39 10.44 1.29
CA PRO A 248 -11.77 11.56 2.14
C PRO A 248 -12.43 11.09 3.44
N VAL A 249 -12.04 11.68 4.57
CA VAL A 249 -12.64 11.45 5.88
C VAL A 249 -12.89 12.78 6.57
N ASN A 250 -14.16 13.16 6.67
CA ASN A 250 -14.57 14.49 7.15
C ASN A 250 -13.95 15.66 6.37
N PHE A 251 -13.45 15.44 5.15
CA PHE A 251 -12.91 16.51 4.31
C PHE A 251 -14.00 17.46 3.82
N PHE A 252 -15.13 16.89 3.39
CA PHE A 252 -16.30 17.64 2.95
C PHE A 252 -17.35 17.76 4.05
N GLU A 253 -18.20 18.78 3.97
CA GLU A 253 -19.32 18.99 4.90
C GLU A 253 -20.38 17.89 4.85
N ASN A 254 -20.51 17.23 3.71
CA ASN A 254 -21.41 16.12 3.45
C ASN A 254 -20.94 15.38 2.18
N ASN A 255 -21.73 14.42 1.71
CA ASN A 255 -21.41 13.67 0.50
C ASN A 255 -21.15 14.60 -0.71
N PRO A 256 -19.90 14.65 -1.24
CA PRO A 256 -19.52 15.61 -2.28
C PRO A 256 -20.25 15.40 -3.62
N ILE A 257 -20.80 14.21 -3.87
CA ILE A 257 -21.49 13.91 -5.13
C ILE A 257 -23.01 14.09 -5.06
N LEU A 258 -23.57 14.57 -3.95
CA LEU A 258 -25.02 14.68 -3.75
C LEU A 258 -25.73 15.54 -4.81
N ARG A 259 -25.01 16.50 -5.42
CA ARG A 259 -25.54 17.43 -6.43
C ARG A 259 -25.07 17.11 -7.85
N ILE A 260 -24.42 15.96 -8.06
CA ILE A 260 -23.96 15.56 -9.38
C ILE A 260 -25.09 14.76 -10.05
N PRO A 261 -25.63 15.22 -11.19
CA PRO A 261 -26.63 14.45 -11.92
C PRO A 261 -26.01 13.16 -12.46
N PRO A 262 -26.78 12.06 -12.57
CA PRO A 262 -26.29 10.86 -13.22
C PRO A 262 -26.05 11.14 -14.71
N ASN A 263 -25.06 10.46 -15.30
CA ASN A 263 -24.94 10.40 -16.74
C ASN A 263 -26.16 9.67 -17.31
N VAL A 264 -26.86 10.30 -18.25
CA VAL A 264 -27.97 9.68 -18.98
C VAL A 264 -27.59 9.47 -20.44
N GLU A 265 -28.33 8.62 -21.15
CA GLU A 265 -28.02 8.22 -22.53
C GLU A 265 -27.78 9.41 -23.49
N LYS A 266 -28.52 10.50 -23.30
CA LYS A 266 -28.37 11.75 -24.09
C LYS A 266 -27.05 12.51 -23.85
N ASP A 267 -26.33 12.19 -22.78
CA ASP A 267 -25.03 12.79 -22.45
C ASP A 267 -23.86 12.04 -23.11
N LEU A 268 -24.13 10.85 -23.69
CA LEU A 268 -23.14 10.12 -24.47
C LEU A 268 -22.90 10.85 -25.80
N PRO A 269 -21.64 10.98 -26.26
CA PRO A 269 -21.36 11.57 -27.56
C PRO A 269 -22.06 10.74 -28.65
N ASN A 270 -22.95 11.39 -29.40
CA ASN A 270 -23.54 10.83 -30.61
C ASN A 270 -22.47 10.79 -31.71
N CYS A 271 -21.67 9.73 -31.73
CA CYS A 271 -20.70 9.47 -32.78
C CYS A 271 -21.45 9.15 -34.09
N LYS A 272 -21.74 10.17 -34.91
CA LYS A 272 -22.19 9.96 -36.29
C LYS A 272 -20.97 9.68 -37.17
N ALA A 273 -21.00 8.59 -37.94
CA ALA A 273 -19.95 8.28 -38.90
C ALA A 273 -19.80 9.42 -39.92
N SER A 274 -18.56 9.80 -40.24
CA SER A 274 -18.23 10.89 -41.17
C SER A 274 -18.78 10.70 -42.59
N ALA A 275 -19.26 9.51 -42.96
CA ALA A 275 -19.78 9.19 -44.28
C ALA A 275 -21.25 9.65 -44.51
N SER A 276 -21.85 10.38 -43.56
CA SER A 276 -23.24 10.86 -43.64
C SER A 276 -23.37 12.39 -43.72
N ALA A 277 -22.31 13.12 -44.10
CA ALA A 277 -22.32 14.57 -44.30
C ALA A 277 -22.24 14.95 -45.78
#